data_AF-A0A0M9UJQ5-F1
#
_entry.id   AF-A0A0M9UJQ5-F1
#
_cell.length_a   1.000
_cell.length_b   1.000
_cell.length_c   1.000
_cell.angle_alpha   90.00
_cell.angle_beta   90.00
_cell.angle_gamma   90.00
#
_symmetry.space_group_name_H-M   'P 1'
#
loop_
_entity.id
_entity.type
_entity.pdbx_description
1 polymer ?
#
loop_
_entity_poly.entity_id
_entity_poly.type
_entity_poly.pdbx_seq_one_letter_code
_entity_poly.pdbx_strand_id
1 'polypeptide(L)'
;MRLSSAAAGACCLALAVALTAAPASAGGPHRHHPRGPDVVADGFVGPLSLAVGHSGTITVTQAFAGAVTQVDRRGEQSLRYQVPDPAGGRISGAADGRHGATYHLETTVGATGPESHVIRVDRDGHRTVVSDDLWANEKADNPDGDQTYGFTGLDDQCAAAVTAVEQSAPPVPEGGPILLNEYPGIIESNAYQLTVDRGTAYVADAAANAILAVDLRTGEISTLAVIPGSAVTFTEEHRAFADGMLGGATLPDCVVGASYTPEPVPTDVEIGKDGRLYVSTLQGALGEAFPLSTVYRVSPRSGHTRAIADRGMQGTTGLAVAPNGDILVAEMFGDEISTISPGRSRARTLFEAASPADVELERGTVYATTGVFGEGGAPGDGAVVSYQYRSGR
;
A
#
# COMPACT_ATOMS: atom_id res chain seq x y z
N MET A 1 -34.98 -13.83 -13.15
CA MET A 1 -34.24 -15.05 -12.77
C MET A 1 -33.19 -14.63 -11.78
N ARG A 2 -33.11 -15.32 -10.64
CA ARG A 2 -32.22 -14.98 -9.52
C ARG A 2 -30.77 -15.18 -9.98
N LEU A 3 -30.02 -14.10 -10.14
CA LEU A 3 -28.58 -14.16 -10.32
C LEU A 3 -28.00 -14.57 -8.98
N SER A 4 -27.44 -15.78 -8.95
CA SER A 4 -26.71 -16.31 -7.80
C SER A 4 -25.46 -15.46 -7.60
N SER A 5 -25.43 -14.68 -6.53
CA SER A 5 -24.24 -13.99 -6.03
C SER A 5 -23.21 -15.04 -5.62
N ALA A 6 -22.33 -15.42 -6.54
CA ALA A 6 -21.11 -16.12 -6.18
C ALA A 6 -20.13 -15.05 -5.70
N ALA A 7 -19.98 -14.94 -4.38
CA ALA A 7 -18.91 -14.19 -3.77
C ALA A 7 -17.57 -14.89 -4.09
N ALA A 8 -16.76 -14.24 -4.92
CA ALA A 8 -15.33 -14.46 -5.08
C ALA A 8 -14.71 -13.07 -4.91
N GLY A 9 -13.77 -12.77 -4.02
CA GLY A 9 -12.88 -13.62 -3.24
C GLY A 9 -11.43 -13.39 -3.68
N ALA A 10 -10.72 -12.53 -2.94
CA ALA A 10 -9.26 -12.43 -2.82
C ALA A 10 -8.44 -11.99 -4.06
N CYS A 11 -8.61 -10.75 -4.52
CA CYS A 11 -7.56 -9.86 -5.00
C CYS A 11 -7.06 -8.99 -3.83
N CYS A 12 -6.24 -9.58 -2.95
CA CYS A 12 -5.26 -8.74 -2.28
C CYS A 12 -4.29 -8.25 -3.38
N LEU A 13 -3.55 -7.20 -3.08
CA LEU A 13 -2.48 -6.70 -3.92
C LEU A 13 -1.65 -7.86 -4.47
N ALA A 14 -1.92 -8.26 -5.72
CA ALA A 14 -1.03 -9.13 -6.46
C ALA A 14 0.19 -8.28 -6.77
N LEU A 15 1.13 -8.27 -5.82
CA LEU A 15 2.49 -7.79 -6.00
C LEU A 15 3.08 -8.64 -7.13
N ALA A 16 2.92 -8.16 -8.35
CA ALA A 16 3.41 -8.78 -9.56
C ALA A 16 4.91 -8.54 -9.60
N VAL A 17 5.66 -9.42 -8.92
CA VAL A 17 7.12 -9.37 -8.93
C VAL A 17 7.62 -9.73 -10.33
N ALA A 18 7.77 -8.72 -11.18
CA ALA A 18 8.54 -8.85 -12.41
C ALA A 18 10.02 -8.98 -12.04
N LEU A 19 10.66 -10.05 -12.51
CA LEU A 19 12.10 -10.28 -12.42
C LEU A 19 12.84 -9.17 -13.20
N THR A 20 13.19 -8.07 -12.54
CA THR A 20 14.16 -7.12 -13.08
C THR A 20 15.55 -7.57 -12.64
N ALA A 21 16.40 -7.90 -13.62
CA ALA A 21 17.82 -8.06 -13.35
C ALA A 21 18.38 -6.69 -13.02
N ALA A 22 18.66 -6.43 -11.74
CA ALA A 22 19.34 -5.21 -11.32
C ALA A 22 20.71 -5.11 -12.04
N PRO A 23 21.07 -3.95 -12.62
CA PRO A 23 22.42 -3.77 -13.12
C PRO A 23 23.39 -3.84 -11.93
N ALA A 24 24.41 -4.68 -12.06
CA ALA A 24 25.49 -4.73 -11.08
C ALA A 24 26.23 -3.37 -11.07
N SER A 25 25.99 -2.56 -10.05
CA SER A 25 26.71 -1.31 -9.82
C SER A 25 28.14 -1.63 -9.39
N ALA A 26 29.08 -1.55 -10.34
CA ALA A 26 30.51 -1.60 -10.04
C ALA A 26 30.95 -0.29 -9.37
N GLY A 27 31.50 -0.40 -8.15
CA GLY A 27 31.98 0.74 -7.35
C GLY A 27 33.07 1.56 -8.06
N GLY A 28 32.73 2.78 -8.44
CA GLY A 28 33.68 3.82 -8.86
C GLY A 28 34.26 4.60 -7.66
N PRO A 29 35.45 5.23 -7.81
CA PRO A 29 36.18 5.80 -6.69
C PRO A 29 35.53 7.05 -6.11
N HIS A 30 35.52 7.07 -4.77
CA HIS A 30 35.03 8.08 -3.83
C HIS A 30 34.97 9.53 -4.36
N ARG A 31 33.74 9.98 -4.63
CA ARG A 31 33.34 11.38 -4.41
C ARG A 31 32.62 11.43 -3.06
N HIS A 32 32.58 12.59 -2.40
CA HIS A 32 31.84 12.75 -1.14
C HIS A 32 30.36 12.40 -1.36
N HIS A 33 30.00 11.15 -1.12
CA HIS A 33 28.62 10.69 -1.17
C HIS A 33 27.85 11.35 -0.02
N PRO A 34 26.63 11.84 -0.26
CA PRO A 34 25.67 12.05 0.83
C PRO A 34 25.68 10.80 1.71
N ARG A 35 25.67 10.96 3.03
CA ARG A 35 25.61 9.78 3.92
C ARG A 35 24.30 9.06 3.62
N GLY A 36 24.39 7.81 3.19
CA GLY A 36 23.22 6.93 3.08
C GLY A 36 22.59 6.68 4.46
N PRO A 37 21.42 6.02 4.50
CA PRO A 37 20.75 5.75 5.76
C PRO A 37 21.55 4.76 6.62
N ASP A 38 21.44 4.90 7.94
CA ASP A 38 22.06 4.02 8.94
C ASP A 38 21.06 2.92 9.35
N VAL A 39 21.48 1.66 9.36
CA VAL A 39 20.65 0.54 9.83
C VAL A 39 20.39 0.67 11.33
N VAL A 40 19.11 0.62 11.72
CA VAL A 40 18.66 0.63 13.12
C VAL A 40 18.51 -0.79 13.65
N ALA A 41 17.90 -1.65 12.84
CA ALA A 41 17.69 -3.07 13.10
C ALA A 41 17.48 -3.81 11.77
N ASP A 42 17.87 -5.07 11.69
CA ASP A 42 17.73 -5.97 10.53
C ASP A 42 17.15 -7.33 10.96
N GLY A 43 16.96 -8.27 10.04
CA GLY A 43 16.40 -9.58 10.37
C GLY A 43 14.87 -9.66 10.28
N PHE A 44 14.22 -8.68 9.65
CA PHE A 44 12.76 -8.68 9.51
C PHE A 44 12.32 -9.45 8.27
N VAL A 45 11.30 -10.29 8.40
CA VAL A 45 10.71 -11.02 7.28
C VAL A 45 9.74 -10.11 6.52
N GLY A 46 10.22 -9.53 5.41
CA GLY A 46 9.45 -8.63 4.54
C GLY A 46 8.65 -7.54 5.30
N PRO A 47 9.32 -6.59 5.97
CA PRO A 47 8.66 -5.59 6.81
C PRO A 47 7.88 -4.57 5.96
N LEU A 48 6.54 -4.65 5.95
CA LEU A 48 5.70 -3.82 5.08
C LEU A 48 5.25 -2.50 5.72
N SER A 49 5.19 -2.41 7.05
CA SER A 49 4.79 -1.17 7.71
C SER A 49 5.57 -0.94 8.99
N LEU A 50 5.69 0.32 9.38
CA LEU A 50 6.29 0.72 10.64
C LEU A 50 5.55 1.92 11.24
N ALA A 51 5.63 2.06 12.56
CA ALA A 51 5.20 3.26 13.27
C ALA A 51 6.28 3.67 14.26
N VAL A 52 6.52 4.98 14.40
CA VAL A 52 7.51 5.50 15.33
C VAL A 52 6.83 6.26 16.45
N GLY A 53 6.81 5.66 17.64
CA GLY A 53 6.23 6.29 18.81
C GLY A 53 7.07 7.46 19.32
N HIS A 54 6.48 8.36 20.09
CA HIS A 54 7.17 9.56 20.61
C HIS A 54 8.35 9.26 21.55
N SER A 55 8.42 8.03 22.08
CA SER A 55 9.56 7.50 22.81
C SER A 55 10.70 7.04 21.88
N GLY A 56 10.58 7.13 20.56
CA GLY A 56 11.54 6.54 19.62
C GLY A 56 11.52 5.00 19.63
N THR A 57 10.44 4.41 20.11
CA THR A 57 10.17 2.97 19.95
C THR A 57 9.55 2.78 18.59
N ILE A 58 10.08 1.86 17.80
CA ILE A 58 9.60 1.56 16.46
C ILE A 58 8.79 0.28 16.55
N THR A 59 7.56 0.29 16.02
CA THR A 59 6.76 -0.92 15.82
C THR A 59 6.85 -1.28 14.36
N VAL A 60 7.15 -2.53 14.04
CA VAL A 60 7.30 -3.05 12.67
C VAL A 60 6.33 -4.20 12.49
N THR A 61 5.52 -4.16 11.44
CA THR A 61 4.69 -5.29 11.03
C THR A 61 5.37 -6.07 9.92
N GLN A 62 5.48 -7.38 10.15
CA GLN A 62 6.07 -8.34 9.22
C GLN A 62 4.92 -9.14 8.61
N ALA A 63 4.31 -8.59 7.56
CA ALA A 63 3.05 -9.10 7.04
C ALA A 63 3.14 -10.56 6.59
N PHE A 64 4.25 -10.94 5.95
CA PHE A 64 4.50 -12.31 5.50
C PHE A 64 4.72 -13.30 6.64
N ALA A 65 5.23 -12.82 7.79
CA ALA A 65 5.38 -13.64 8.98
C ALA A 65 4.15 -13.57 9.90
N GLY A 66 3.22 -12.62 9.69
CA GLY A 66 2.10 -12.37 10.59
C GLY A 66 2.55 -11.90 11.99
N ALA A 67 3.62 -11.09 12.06
CA ALA A 67 4.26 -10.70 13.31
C ALA A 67 4.30 -9.18 13.53
N VAL A 68 4.25 -8.76 14.80
CA VAL A 68 4.54 -7.39 15.25
C VAL A 68 5.79 -7.42 16.11
N THR A 69 6.83 -6.70 15.68
CA THR A 69 8.10 -6.57 16.42
C THR A 69 8.28 -5.13 16.87
N GLN A 70 8.71 -4.94 18.12
CA GLN A 70 9.16 -3.64 18.60
C GLN A 70 10.67 -3.54 18.62
N VAL A 71 11.19 -2.41 18.16
CA VAL A 71 12.60 -2.02 18.23
C VAL A 71 12.73 -0.88 19.23
N ASP A 72 13.60 -1.04 20.21
CA ASP A 72 13.89 0.02 21.16
C ASP A 72 14.95 1.02 20.64
N ARG A 73 15.29 2.04 21.43
CA ARG A 73 16.29 3.06 21.04
C ARG A 73 17.72 2.52 20.86
N ARG A 74 18.00 1.30 21.33
CA ARG A 74 19.30 0.63 21.18
C ARG A 74 19.33 -0.30 19.97
N GLY A 75 18.22 -0.43 19.24
CA GLY A 75 18.07 -1.41 18.17
C GLY A 75 17.70 -2.81 18.68
N GLU A 76 17.41 -2.98 19.98
CA GLU A 76 17.01 -4.28 20.51
C GLU A 76 15.57 -4.61 20.08
N GLN A 77 15.41 -5.80 19.51
CA GLN A 77 14.13 -6.27 18.98
C GLN A 77 13.39 -7.15 19.98
N SER A 78 12.07 -6.99 20.04
CA SER A 78 11.19 -7.85 20.84
C SER A 78 9.91 -8.17 20.08
N LEU A 79 9.64 -9.47 19.91
CA LEU A 79 8.36 -9.93 19.37
C LEU A 79 7.24 -9.55 20.34
N ARG A 80 6.26 -8.78 19.87
CA ARG A 80 5.10 -8.37 20.66
C ARG A 80 3.90 -9.25 20.41
N TYR A 81 3.69 -9.62 19.16
CA TYR A 81 2.56 -10.42 18.75
C TYR A 81 2.88 -11.22 17.51
N GLN A 82 2.22 -12.37 17.39
CA GLN A 82 2.31 -13.30 16.29
C GLN A 82 0.91 -13.87 16.10
N VAL A 83 0.37 -13.83 14.89
CA VAL A 83 -0.92 -14.47 14.60
C VAL A 83 -0.83 -15.97 14.89
N PRO A 84 -1.88 -16.61 15.45
CA PRO A 84 -1.86 -18.03 15.78
C PRO A 84 -1.67 -18.94 14.56
N ASP A 85 -2.21 -18.54 13.41
CA ASP A 85 -2.08 -19.23 12.14
C ASP A 85 -1.53 -18.28 11.07
N PRO A 86 -0.21 -18.23 10.86
CA PRO A 86 0.40 -17.38 9.83
C PRO A 86 0.03 -17.77 8.40
N ALA A 87 -0.48 -18.98 8.16
CA ALA A 87 -0.90 -19.39 6.81
C ALA A 87 -2.29 -18.81 6.45
N GLY A 88 -3.14 -18.59 7.44
CA GLY A 88 -4.49 -18.02 7.28
C GLY A 88 -4.66 -16.61 7.85
N GLY A 89 -3.63 -16.04 8.46
CA GLY A 89 -3.66 -14.75 9.15
C GLY A 89 -2.54 -13.82 8.70
N ARG A 90 -2.85 -12.54 8.50
CA ARG A 90 -1.92 -11.48 8.10
C ARG A 90 -1.99 -10.31 9.07
N ILE A 91 -0.86 -9.63 9.23
CA ILE A 91 -0.76 -8.36 9.96
C ILE A 91 -0.30 -7.29 8.98
N SER A 92 -1.01 -6.18 8.89
CA SER A 92 -0.65 -5.04 8.06
C SER A 92 -0.80 -3.76 8.87
N GLY A 93 -0.15 -2.69 8.40
CA GLY A 93 -0.23 -1.37 9.01
C GLY A 93 0.33 -1.25 10.43
N ALA A 94 0.77 -0.06 10.78
CA ALA A 94 1.18 0.27 12.13
C ALA A 94 0.89 1.75 12.38
N ALA A 95 0.29 2.08 13.52
CA ALA A 95 0.13 3.45 13.97
C ALA A 95 0.47 3.60 15.46
N ASP A 96 1.08 4.73 15.81
CA ASP A 96 1.26 5.12 17.21
C ASP A 96 0.00 5.77 17.77
N GLY A 97 -0.32 5.42 19.01
CA GLY A 97 -1.49 5.86 19.74
C GLY A 97 -1.16 6.69 20.97
N ARG A 98 -2.20 7.24 21.59
CA ARG A 98 -2.04 7.93 22.87
C ARG A 98 -1.66 6.94 23.97
N HIS A 99 -0.88 7.44 24.94
CA HIS A 99 -0.49 6.71 26.15
C HIS A 99 0.32 5.43 25.90
N GLY A 100 1.05 5.37 24.77
CA GLY A 100 1.90 4.24 24.40
C GLY A 100 1.12 3.03 23.89
N ALA A 101 -0.12 3.24 23.43
CA ALA A 101 -0.84 2.23 22.68
C ALA A 101 -0.36 2.23 21.22
N THR A 102 -0.41 1.08 20.56
CA THR A 102 -0.19 0.94 19.12
C THR A 102 -1.43 0.36 18.47
N TYR A 103 -1.55 0.59 17.18
CA TYR A 103 -2.62 0.02 16.35
C TYR A 103 -2.01 -0.68 15.14
N HIS A 104 -2.66 -1.74 14.71
CA HIS A 104 -2.33 -2.49 13.50
C HIS A 104 -3.60 -3.15 12.96
N LEU A 105 -3.54 -3.65 11.74
CA LEU A 105 -4.63 -4.36 11.08
C LEU A 105 -4.33 -5.86 11.16
N GLU A 106 -5.38 -6.65 11.40
CA GLU A 106 -5.30 -8.09 11.33
C GLU A 106 -6.40 -8.64 10.42
N THR A 107 -5.99 -9.43 9.45
CA THR A 107 -6.90 -10.17 8.57
C THR A 107 -6.74 -11.65 8.86
N THR A 108 -7.84 -12.38 9.02
CA THR A 108 -7.83 -13.83 9.16
C THR A 108 -8.84 -14.47 8.21
N VAL A 109 -8.54 -15.67 7.72
CA VAL A 109 -9.41 -16.44 6.85
C VAL A 109 -9.97 -17.62 7.64
N GLY A 110 -11.23 -17.48 8.07
CA GLY A 110 -11.96 -18.49 8.82
C GLY A 110 -12.89 -19.34 7.95
N ALA A 111 -13.63 -20.25 8.59
CA ALA A 111 -14.61 -21.11 7.92
C ALA A 111 -15.77 -20.33 7.25
N THR A 112 -16.03 -19.10 7.71
CA THR A 112 -17.07 -18.19 7.22
C THR A 112 -16.57 -17.21 6.16
N GLY A 113 -15.28 -17.27 5.80
CA GLY A 113 -14.62 -16.33 4.90
C GLY A 113 -13.60 -15.45 5.62
N PRO A 114 -13.04 -14.45 4.92
CA PRO A 114 -12.11 -13.51 5.50
C PRO A 114 -12.82 -12.49 6.41
N GLU A 115 -12.14 -12.11 7.48
CA GLU A 115 -12.49 -11.05 8.43
C GLU A 115 -11.26 -10.16 8.63
N SER A 116 -11.46 -8.84 8.73
CA SER A 116 -10.37 -7.87 8.91
C SER A 116 -10.73 -6.80 9.92
N HIS A 117 -9.82 -6.50 10.84
CA HIS A 117 -10.11 -5.60 11.96
C HIS A 117 -8.94 -4.68 12.30
N VAL A 118 -9.27 -3.52 12.88
CA VAL A 118 -8.32 -2.67 13.61
C VAL A 118 -8.11 -3.24 15.00
N ILE A 119 -6.85 -3.51 15.32
CA ILE A 119 -6.40 -4.02 16.61
C ILE A 119 -5.69 -2.90 17.36
N ARG A 120 -6.01 -2.78 18.65
CA ARG A 120 -5.27 -1.93 19.59
C ARG A 120 -4.47 -2.80 20.54
N VAL A 121 -3.21 -2.45 20.73
CA VAL A 121 -2.36 -3.02 21.79
C VAL A 121 -2.01 -1.89 22.74
N ASP A 122 -2.34 -2.02 24.03
CA ASP A 122 -1.92 -1.02 25.01
C ASP A 122 -0.46 -1.18 25.43
N ARG A 123 0.03 -0.22 26.22
CA ARG A 123 1.41 -0.20 26.73
C ARG A 123 1.80 -1.44 27.56
N ASP A 124 0.81 -2.12 28.12
CA ASP A 124 0.97 -3.30 28.96
C ASP A 124 0.90 -4.59 28.11
N GLY A 125 0.69 -4.46 26.80
CA GLY A 125 0.60 -5.55 25.83
C GLY A 125 -0.82 -6.12 25.69
N HIS A 126 -1.84 -5.50 26.27
CA HIS A 126 -3.21 -5.99 26.15
C HIS A 126 -3.76 -5.69 24.76
N ARG A 127 -4.07 -6.76 24.02
CA ARG A 127 -4.62 -6.72 22.66
C ARG A 127 -6.16 -6.67 22.70
N THR A 128 -6.75 -5.77 21.93
CA THR A 128 -8.21 -5.61 21.81
C THR A 128 -8.60 -5.34 20.36
N VAL A 129 -9.63 -6.01 19.86
CA VAL A 129 -10.29 -5.67 18.59
C VAL A 129 -11.13 -4.41 18.82
N VAL A 130 -10.89 -3.35 18.04
CA VAL A 130 -11.51 -2.02 18.26
C VAL A 130 -12.34 -1.53 17.06
N SER A 131 -12.58 -2.39 16.08
CA SER A 131 -13.47 -2.13 14.95
C SER A 131 -14.46 -3.27 14.76
N ASP A 132 -15.56 -2.96 14.08
CA ASP A 132 -16.34 -3.96 13.34
C ASP A 132 -15.49 -4.61 12.22
N ASP A 133 -16.04 -5.57 11.49
CA ASP A 133 -15.33 -6.26 10.41
C ASP A 133 -15.32 -5.42 9.12
N LEU A 134 -14.12 -5.07 8.65
CA LEU A 134 -13.89 -4.31 7.42
C LEU A 134 -14.37 -5.09 6.18
N TRP A 135 -14.25 -6.43 6.18
CA TRP A 135 -14.78 -7.27 5.10
C TRP A 135 -16.31 -7.30 5.06
N ALA A 136 -16.96 -7.31 6.22
CA ALA A 136 -18.41 -7.20 6.30
C ALA A 136 -18.91 -5.83 5.87
N ASN A 137 -18.20 -4.75 6.25
CA ASN A 137 -18.49 -3.39 5.79
C ASN A 137 -18.42 -3.29 4.27
N GLU A 138 -17.34 -3.80 3.67
CA GLU A 138 -17.17 -3.83 2.23
C GLU A 138 -18.30 -4.56 1.50
N LYS A 139 -18.67 -5.76 1.98
CA LYS A 139 -19.78 -6.54 1.42
C LYS A 139 -21.13 -5.82 1.49
N ALA A 140 -21.32 -4.98 2.51
CA ALA A 140 -22.56 -4.25 2.72
C ALA A 140 -22.65 -3.00 1.83
N ASP A 141 -21.55 -2.27 1.72
CA ASP A 141 -21.56 -0.91 1.20
C ASP A 141 -20.92 -0.77 -0.19
N ASN A 142 -19.93 -1.60 -0.54
CA ASN A 142 -19.10 -1.50 -1.76
C ASN A 142 -18.80 -0.04 -2.15
N PRO A 143 -17.90 0.65 -1.40
CA PRO A 143 -17.74 2.09 -1.47
C PRO A 143 -17.36 2.58 -2.87
N ASP A 144 -16.60 1.81 -3.64
CA ASP A 144 -16.18 2.17 -5.00
C ASP A 144 -16.98 1.45 -6.10
N GLY A 145 -18.12 0.83 -5.78
CA GLY A 145 -18.96 0.12 -6.74
C GLY A 145 -19.53 0.98 -7.89
N ASP A 146 -19.52 2.31 -7.72
CA ASP A 146 -19.88 3.29 -8.76
C ASP A 146 -18.68 3.76 -9.60
N GLN A 147 -17.44 3.35 -9.27
CA GLN A 147 -16.26 3.56 -10.10
C GLN A 147 -16.20 2.56 -11.24
N THR A 148 -15.32 2.82 -12.20
CA THR A 148 -15.12 1.96 -13.36
C THR A 148 -13.64 1.86 -13.68
N TYR A 149 -13.17 0.63 -13.80
CA TYR A 149 -11.78 0.26 -14.02
C TYR A 149 -11.62 -0.57 -15.30
N GLY A 150 -10.38 -0.83 -15.69
CA GLY A 150 -10.05 -1.59 -16.88
C GLY A 150 -10.07 -0.76 -18.17
N PHE A 151 -10.11 -1.44 -19.31
CA PHE A 151 -10.17 -0.85 -20.63
C PHE A 151 -11.56 -0.28 -20.90
N THR A 152 -11.60 0.99 -21.32
CA THR A 152 -12.83 1.70 -21.65
C THR A 152 -12.82 2.15 -23.11
N GLY A 153 -13.99 2.12 -23.75
CA GLY A 153 -14.17 2.61 -25.12
C GLY A 153 -13.52 1.73 -26.20
N LEU A 154 -13.29 0.44 -25.92
CA LEU A 154 -12.90 -0.54 -26.94
C LEU A 154 -14.06 -0.78 -27.92
N ASP A 155 -13.73 -1.10 -29.18
CA ASP A 155 -14.74 -1.65 -30.10
C ASP A 155 -15.11 -3.09 -29.72
N ASP A 156 -16.27 -3.55 -30.20
CA ASP A 156 -16.82 -4.88 -29.86
C ASP A 156 -15.85 -6.03 -30.17
N GLN A 157 -15.06 -5.91 -31.24
CA GLN A 157 -14.12 -6.96 -31.63
C GLN A 157 -12.92 -7.00 -30.68
N CYS A 158 -12.40 -5.83 -30.30
CA CYS A 158 -11.29 -5.70 -29.38
C CYS A 158 -11.69 -6.14 -27.97
N ALA A 159 -12.85 -5.70 -27.47
CA ALA A 159 -13.39 -6.11 -26.18
C ALA A 159 -13.56 -7.64 -26.10
N ALA A 160 -14.11 -8.27 -27.16
CA ALA A 160 -14.24 -9.72 -27.24
C ALA A 160 -12.88 -10.45 -27.23
N ALA A 161 -11.86 -9.88 -27.87
CA ALA A 161 -10.51 -10.44 -27.84
C ALA A 161 -9.86 -10.32 -26.45
N VAL A 162 -10.08 -9.21 -25.74
CA VAL A 162 -9.66 -9.05 -24.33
C VAL A 162 -10.39 -10.07 -23.44
N THR A 163 -11.70 -10.26 -23.62
CA THR A 163 -12.46 -11.28 -22.87
C THR A 163 -11.91 -12.69 -23.07
N ALA A 164 -11.47 -13.03 -24.27
CA ALA A 164 -10.83 -14.32 -24.52
C ALA A 164 -9.51 -14.47 -23.74
N VAL A 165 -8.76 -13.38 -23.55
CA VAL A 165 -7.56 -13.37 -22.69
C VAL A 165 -7.95 -13.56 -21.22
N GLU A 166 -8.91 -12.80 -20.70
CA GLU A 166 -9.40 -12.93 -19.31
C GLU A 166 -9.83 -14.37 -18.97
N GLN A 167 -10.47 -15.06 -19.91
CA GLN A 167 -10.97 -16.43 -19.73
C GLN A 167 -9.87 -17.50 -19.86
N SER A 168 -8.77 -17.19 -20.54
CA SER A 168 -7.69 -18.16 -20.82
C SER A 168 -6.47 -17.97 -19.92
N ALA A 169 -6.30 -16.79 -19.34
CA ALA A 169 -5.24 -16.51 -18.39
C ALA A 169 -5.43 -17.40 -17.14
N PRO A 170 -4.33 -17.94 -16.58
CA PRO A 170 -4.42 -18.62 -15.30
C PRO A 170 -4.94 -17.65 -14.23
N PRO A 171 -5.73 -18.12 -13.25
CA PRO A 171 -6.09 -17.28 -12.12
C PRO A 171 -4.82 -16.77 -11.45
N VAL A 172 -4.87 -15.54 -10.92
CA VAL A 172 -3.77 -15.02 -10.11
C VAL A 172 -3.54 -15.94 -8.91
N PRO A 173 -2.31 -16.01 -8.35
CA PRO A 173 -1.97 -16.90 -7.23
C PRO A 173 -2.94 -16.86 -6.04
N GLU A 174 -3.70 -15.77 -5.89
CA GLU A 174 -4.65 -15.52 -4.81
C GLU A 174 -6.09 -15.96 -5.12
N GLY A 175 -6.37 -16.44 -6.34
CA GLY A 175 -7.60 -17.16 -6.68
C GLY A 175 -8.69 -16.35 -7.41
N GLY A 176 -8.43 -15.09 -7.75
CA GLY A 176 -9.34 -14.23 -8.51
C GLY A 176 -9.16 -14.28 -10.04
N PRO A 177 -10.20 -13.89 -10.83
CA PRO A 177 -10.06 -13.67 -12.26
C PRO A 177 -9.24 -12.40 -12.53
N ILE A 178 -8.47 -12.39 -13.63
CA ILE A 178 -7.89 -11.13 -14.12
C ILE A 178 -8.99 -10.34 -14.82
N LEU A 179 -9.21 -9.10 -14.39
CA LEU A 179 -10.17 -8.18 -14.99
C LEU A 179 -9.41 -7.13 -15.80
N LEU A 180 -9.72 -7.04 -17.09
CA LEU A 180 -9.06 -6.19 -18.06
C LEU A 180 -10.05 -5.33 -18.82
N ASN A 181 -11.21 -5.86 -19.21
CA ASN A 181 -12.33 -5.09 -19.77
C ASN A 181 -12.90 -4.12 -18.74
N GLU A 182 -13.87 -3.31 -19.14
CA GLU A 182 -14.58 -2.40 -18.23
C GLU A 182 -15.30 -3.17 -17.10
N TYR A 183 -14.98 -2.88 -15.84
CA TYR A 183 -15.64 -3.47 -14.65
C TYR A 183 -15.85 -2.43 -13.53
N PRO A 184 -16.91 -2.59 -12.69
CA PRO A 184 -17.12 -1.76 -11.52
C PRO A 184 -16.23 -2.20 -10.35
N GLY A 185 -16.10 -1.36 -9.31
CA GLY A 185 -15.43 -1.73 -8.06
C GLY A 185 -15.86 -3.10 -7.52
N ILE A 186 -14.86 -3.95 -7.26
CA ILE A 186 -15.09 -5.31 -6.77
C ILE A 186 -15.35 -5.29 -5.27
N ILE A 187 -16.08 -6.30 -4.78
CA ILE A 187 -16.40 -6.40 -3.35
C ILE A 187 -15.24 -7.08 -2.64
N GLU A 188 -14.29 -6.28 -2.15
CA GLU A 188 -13.08 -6.78 -1.49
C GLU A 188 -12.43 -5.80 -0.53
N SER A 189 -11.98 -6.30 0.63
CA SER A 189 -11.21 -5.53 1.61
C SER A 189 -9.78 -6.05 1.72
N ASN A 190 -8.83 -5.15 1.58
CA ASN A 190 -7.42 -5.37 1.85
C ASN A 190 -6.86 -4.13 2.55
N ALA A 191 -7.27 -3.96 3.81
CA ALA A 191 -6.75 -2.92 4.69
C ALA A 191 -5.21 -3.04 4.79
N TYR A 192 -4.50 -2.05 4.26
CA TYR A 192 -3.05 -2.10 4.10
C TYR A 192 -2.31 -1.32 5.18
N GLN A 193 -2.81 -0.12 5.50
CA GLN A 193 -2.19 0.76 6.49
C GLN A 193 -3.25 1.67 7.13
N LEU A 194 -2.92 2.23 8.29
CA LEU A 194 -3.80 3.09 9.06
C LEU A 194 -3.01 4.17 9.80
N THR A 195 -3.68 5.27 10.11
CA THR A 195 -3.23 6.27 11.08
C THR A 195 -4.33 6.58 12.08
N VAL A 196 -3.97 7.11 13.26
CA VAL A 196 -4.93 7.39 14.33
C VAL A 196 -4.89 8.85 14.76
N ASP A 197 -6.05 9.50 14.75
CA ASP A 197 -6.21 10.84 15.32
C ASP A 197 -7.54 11.01 16.04
N ARG A 198 -7.48 11.69 17.19
CA ARG A 198 -8.66 12.12 17.98
C ARG A 198 -9.75 11.07 18.20
N GLY A 199 -9.38 9.78 18.28
CA GLY A 199 -10.34 8.68 18.52
C GLY A 199 -10.92 8.06 17.24
N THR A 200 -10.35 8.39 16.08
CA THR A 200 -10.66 7.79 14.80
C THR A 200 -9.41 7.11 14.26
N ALA A 201 -9.53 5.87 13.78
CA ALA A 201 -8.53 5.29 12.88
C ALA A 201 -8.98 5.55 11.43
N TYR A 202 -8.09 6.11 10.63
CA TYR A 202 -8.26 6.20 9.19
C TYR A 202 -7.50 5.04 8.56
N VAL A 203 -8.17 4.24 7.76
CA VAL A 203 -7.61 3.02 7.17
C VAL A 203 -7.57 3.19 5.66
N ALA A 204 -6.39 3.02 5.07
CA ALA A 204 -6.22 2.85 3.64
C ALA A 204 -6.54 1.40 3.28
N ASP A 205 -7.68 1.19 2.64
CA ASP A 205 -8.09 -0.12 2.15
C ASP A 205 -7.80 -0.23 0.65
N ALA A 206 -6.78 -1.03 0.34
CA ALA A 206 -6.20 -1.14 -0.98
C ALA A 206 -7.17 -1.74 -2.00
N ALA A 207 -8.00 -2.70 -1.60
CA ALA A 207 -8.92 -3.36 -2.52
C ALA A 207 -10.28 -2.65 -2.61
N ALA A 208 -10.74 -2.05 -1.50
CA ALA A 208 -11.96 -1.23 -1.52
C ALA A 208 -11.75 0.13 -2.20
N ASN A 209 -10.51 0.44 -2.63
CA ASN A 209 -10.11 1.71 -3.24
C ASN A 209 -10.54 2.95 -2.42
N ALA A 210 -10.57 2.80 -1.10
CA ALA A 210 -11.19 3.76 -0.21
C ALA A 210 -10.36 4.03 1.05
N ILE A 211 -10.62 5.20 1.64
CA ILE A 211 -10.23 5.52 3.01
C ILE A 211 -11.45 5.32 3.89
N LEU A 212 -11.33 4.39 4.84
CA LEU A 212 -12.34 4.11 5.85
C LEU A 212 -12.03 4.89 7.13
N ALA A 213 -13.06 5.32 7.85
CA ALA A 213 -12.96 5.94 9.16
C ALA A 213 -13.63 5.05 10.19
N VAL A 214 -12.87 4.62 11.19
CA VAL A 214 -13.32 3.78 12.31
C VAL A 214 -13.40 4.61 13.58
N ASP A 215 -14.58 4.71 14.18
CA ASP A 215 -14.73 5.30 15.52
C ASP A 215 -14.18 4.30 16.56
N LEU A 216 -13.05 4.64 17.20
CA LEU A 216 -12.35 3.72 18.11
C LEU A 216 -13.08 3.50 19.46
N ARG A 217 -14.20 4.19 19.70
CA ARG A 217 -15.05 3.99 20.88
C ARG A 217 -16.21 3.05 20.57
N THR A 218 -16.79 3.10 19.38
CA THR A 218 -17.93 2.24 18.99
C THR A 218 -17.53 1.04 18.15
N GLY A 219 -16.43 1.14 17.41
CA GLY A 219 -16.03 0.20 16.38
C GLY A 219 -16.67 0.45 15.01
N GLU A 220 -17.59 1.41 14.92
CA GLU A 220 -18.35 1.69 13.70
C GLU A 220 -17.43 2.15 12.56
N ILE A 221 -17.64 1.58 11.38
CA ILE A 221 -16.90 1.88 10.16
C ILE A 221 -17.76 2.77 9.27
N SER A 222 -17.14 3.74 8.61
CA SER A 222 -17.77 4.55 7.58
C SER A 222 -16.78 4.86 6.45
N THR A 223 -17.27 4.95 5.22
CA THR A 223 -16.46 5.38 4.08
C THR A 223 -16.22 6.88 4.16
N LEU A 224 -14.98 7.29 4.38
CA LEU A 224 -14.61 8.70 4.37
C LEU A 224 -14.46 9.21 2.94
N ALA A 225 -13.72 8.48 2.10
CA ALA A 225 -13.44 8.88 0.73
C ALA A 225 -13.22 7.66 -0.15
N VAL A 226 -13.81 7.68 -1.35
CA VAL A 226 -13.40 6.82 -2.46
C VAL A 226 -12.28 7.52 -3.20
N ILE A 227 -11.16 6.84 -3.41
CA ILE A 227 -10.03 7.39 -4.15
C ILE A 227 -10.35 7.28 -5.64
N PRO A 228 -10.20 8.36 -6.44
CA PRO A 228 -10.54 8.29 -7.85
C PRO A 228 -9.50 7.50 -8.64
N GLY A 229 -9.97 6.65 -9.57
CA GLY A 229 -9.14 6.08 -10.62
C GLY A 229 -8.59 7.16 -11.56
N SER A 230 -7.39 6.92 -12.12
CA SER A 230 -6.74 7.84 -13.06
C SER A 230 -6.43 7.13 -14.36
N ALA A 231 -7.19 7.43 -15.41
CA ALA A 231 -6.99 6.81 -16.71
C ALA A 231 -5.59 7.10 -17.27
N VAL A 232 -5.03 6.11 -17.95
CA VAL A 232 -3.79 6.20 -18.71
C VAL A 232 -4.04 5.76 -20.15
N THR A 233 -3.25 6.30 -21.07
CA THR A 233 -3.16 5.71 -22.41
C THR A 233 -2.34 4.44 -22.32
N PHE A 234 -2.92 3.32 -22.73
CA PHE A 234 -2.25 2.03 -22.69
C PHE A 234 -1.22 1.95 -23.82
N THR A 235 0.05 1.75 -23.50
CA THR A 235 1.15 1.80 -24.48
C THR A 235 1.58 0.40 -24.89
N GLU A 236 2.44 0.31 -25.92
CA GLU A 236 3.11 -0.94 -26.29
C GLU A 236 3.92 -1.52 -25.13
N GLU A 237 4.53 -0.66 -24.31
CA GLU A 237 5.30 -1.05 -23.13
C GLU A 237 4.41 -1.64 -22.04
N HIS A 238 3.24 -1.03 -21.78
CA HIS A 238 2.25 -1.58 -20.87
C HIS A 238 1.74 -2.94 -21.37
N ARG A 239 1.53 -3.10 -22.69
CA ARG A 239 1.13 -4.37 -23.30
C ARG A 239 2.19 -5.44 -23.08
N ALA A 240 3.46 -5.14 -23.36
CA ALA A 240 4.56 -6.07 -23.17
C ALA A 240 4.71 -6.51 -21.71
N PHE A 241 4.51 -5.59 -20.76
CA PHE A 241 4.48 -5.91 -19.34
C PHE A 241 3.31 -6.82 -18.98
N ALA A 242 2.09 -6.48 -19.42
CA ALA A 242 0.90 -7.28 -19.17
C ALA A 242 1.01 -8.70 -19.76
N ASP A 243 1.49 -8.84 -21.00
CA ASP A 243 1.76 -10.14 -21.64
C ASP A 243 2.71 -11.01 -20.80
N GLY A 244 3.70 -10.39 -20.16
CA GLY A 244 4.63 -11.06 -19.24
C GLY A 244 3.95 -11.65 -18.00
N MET A 245 2.84 -11.05 -17.53
CA MET A 245 2.07 -11.53 -16.37
C MET A 245 1.02 -12.57 -16.75
N LEU A 246 0.58 -12.60 -18.01
CA LEU A 246 -0.56 -13.40 -18.48
C LEU A 246 -0.23 -14.89 -18.75
N GLY A 247 0.89 -15.39 -18.25
CA GLY A 247 1.22 -16.82 -18.28
C GLY A 247 1.29 -17.43 -19.69
N GLY A 248 1.62 -16.63 -20.70
CA GLY A 248 1.70 -17.04 -22.11
C GLY A 248 0.51 -16.61 -22.98
N ALA A 249 -0.53 -16.02 -22.40
CA ALA A 249 -1.52 -15.28 -23.17
C ALA A 249 -0.99 -13.87 -23.52
N THR A 250 -1.51 -13.29 -24.59
CA THR A 250 -1.12 -11.96 -25.07
C THR A 250 -2.33 -11.09 -25.30
N LEU A 251 -2.28 -9.84 -24.85
CA LEU A 251 -3.29 -8.83 -25.16
C LEU A 251 -3.30 -8.51 -26.67
N PRO A 252 -4.49 -8.29 -27.26
CA PRO A 252 -4.59 -7.96 -28.68
C PRO A 252 -4.07 -6.54 -28.95
N ASP A 253 -3.42 -6.32 -30.10
CA ASP A 253 -2.81 -5.03 -30.47
C ASP A 253 -3.77 -3.83 -30.39
N CYS A 254 -5.07 -4.08 -30.55
CA CYS A 254 -6.12 -3.06 -30.50
C CYS A 254 -6.26 -2.35 -29.14
N VAL A 255 -5.67 -2.89 -28.06
CA VAL A 255 -5.64 -2.21 -26.75
C VAL A 255 -4.61 -1.07 -26.71
N VAL A 256 -3.65 -1.06 -27.62
CA VAL A 256 -2.60 -0.02 -27.66
C VAL A 256 -3.20 1.30 -28.13
N GLY A 257 -3.02 2.34 -27.33
CA GLY A 257 -3.65 3.65 -27.51
C GLY A 257 -5.03 3.76 -26.85
N ALA A 258 -5.60 2.66 -26.33
CA ALA A 258 -6.86 2.70 -25.61
C ALA A 258 -6.71 3.35 -24.23
N SER A 259 -7.84 3.76 -23.66
CA SER A 259 -7.91 4.24 -22.28
C SER A 259 -7.99 3.05 -21.33
N TYR A 260 -7.07 2.98 -20.37
CA TYR A 260 -7.08 1.99 -19.30
C TYR A 260 -7.08 2.71 -17.95
N THR A 261 -8.02 2.37 -17.08
CA THR A 261 -8.07 2.92 -15.72
C THR A 261 -7.64 1.83 -14.73
N PRO A 262 -6.39 1.88 -14.21
CA PRO A 262 -6.02 1.02 -13.10
C PRO A 262 -6.81 1.43 -11.85
N GLU A 263 -7.09 0.45 -11.00
CA GLU A 263 -7.55 0.72 -9.63
C GLU A 263 -6.52 1.61 -8.90
N PRO A 264 -6.95 2.59 -8.09
CA PRO A 264 -6.03 3.48 -7.40
C PRO A 264 -5.21 2.76 -6.33
N VAL A 265 -5.78 1.79 -5.60
CA VAL A 265 -5.09 0.98 -4.60
C VAL A 265 -4.40 1.84 -3.52
N PRO A 266 -5.14 2.46 -2.59
CA PRO A 266 -4.54 3.26 -1.52
C PRO A 266 -3.75 2.37 -0.56
N THR A 267 -2.52 2.75 -0.30
CA THR A 267 -1.53 1.95 0.46
C THR A 267 -1.08 2.61 1.75
N ASP A 268 -1.28 3.91 1.91
CA ASP A 268 -1.01 4.59 3.17
C ASP A 268 -1.94 5.79 3.34
N VAL A 269 -2.17 6.18 4.60
CA VAL A 269 -2.90 7.36 4.98
C VAL A 269 -2.26 8.00 6.21
N GLU A 270 -1.80 9.24 6.08
CA GLU A 270 -1.15 9.97 7.16
C GLU A 270 -1.74 11.36 7.41
N ILE A 271 -1.58 11.87 8.64
CA ILE A 271 -2.15 13.16 9.04
C ILE A 271 -1.11 14.26 9.05
N GLY A 272 -1.32 15.25 8.17
CA GLY A 272 -0.52 16.46 8.17
C GLY A 272 -0.87 17.40 9.34
N LYS A 273 0.09 18.27 9.70
CA LYS A 273 -0.12 19.33 10.71
C LYS A 273 -1.24 20.32 10.35
N ASP A 274 -1.62 20.37 9.08
CA ASP A 274 -2.76 21.14 8.59
C ASP A 274 -4.12 20.47 8.86
N GLY A 275 -4.12 19.29 9.50
CA GLY A 275 -5.31 18.51 9.83
C GLY A 275 -5.95 17.87 8.61
N ARG A 276 -5.19 17.63 7.54
CA ARG A 276 -5.63 16.89 6.35
C ARG A 276 -4.99 15.51 6.33
N LEU A 277 -5.67 14.59 5.67
CA LEU A 277 -5.13 13.28 5.38
C LEU A 277 -4.35 13.35 4.06
N TYR A 278 -3.28 12.57 3.99
CA TYR A 278 -2.43 12.41 2.83
C TYR A 278 -2.39 10.92 2.52
N VAL A 279 -2.62 10.54 1.26
CA VAL A 279 -2.83 9.15 0.87
C VAL A 279 -1.93 8.81 -0.29
N SER A 280 -1.14 7.74 -0.19
CA SER A 280 -0.38 7.17 -1.31
C SER A 280 -1.22 6.13 -2.03
N THR A 281 -0.89 5.90 -3.28
CA THR A 281 -1.58 4.93 -4.12
C THR A 281 -0.58 4.12 -4.92
N LEU A 282 -0.83 2.82 -5.07
CA LEU A 282 0.05 1.94 -5.82
C LEU A 282 -0.27 1.94 -7.32
N GLN A 283 -1.55 2.02 -7.71
CA GLN A 283 -2.05 1.84 -9.09
C GLN A 283 -1.96 0.38 -9.61
N GLY A 284 -2.04 -0.58 -8.69
CA GLY A 284 -1.99 -2.02 -8.99
C GLY A 284 -0.74 -2.41 -9.80
N ALA A 285 -0.82 -3.50 -10.55
CA ALA A 285 0.32 -4.05 -11.28
C ALA A 285 0.98 -3.05 -12.27
N LEU A 286 0.20 -2.14 -12.89
CA LEU A 286 0.80 -1.12 -13.75
C LEU A 286 1.62 -0.10 -12.95
N GLY A 287 1.19 0.28 -11.75
CA GLY A 287 1.96 1.22 -10.93
C GLY A 287 3.17 0.59 -10.24
N GLU A 288 3.20 -0.74 -10.11
CA GLU A 288 4.42 -1.48 -9.73
C GLU A 288 5.48 -1.41 -10.84
N ALA A 289 5.07 -1.48 -12.11
CA ALA A 289 5.99 -1.49 -13.25
C ALA A 289 6.32 -0.10 -13.82
N PHE A 290 5.44 0.88 -13.60
CA PHE A 290 5.53 2.21 -14.21
C PHE A 290 5.28 3.31 -13.17
N PRO A 291 5.84 4.52 -13.36
CA PRO A 291 5.73 5.60 -12.39
C PRO A 291 4.35 6.29 -12.42
N LEU A 292 3.31 5.54 -12.07
CA LEU A 292 1.90 5.97 -12.09
C LEU A 292 1.39 6.41 -10.72
N SER A 293 2.21 6.28 -9.68
CA SER A 293 1.78 6.55 -8.31
C SER A 293 1.35 7.98 -8.08
N THR A 294 0.32 8.12 -7.24
CA THR A 294 -0.30 9.40 -6.93
C THR A 294 -0.33 9.61 -5.42
N VAL A 295 -0.07 10.84 -4.99
CA VAL A 295 -0.34 11.26 -3.61
C VAL A 295 -1.54 12.18 -3.61
N TYR A 296 -2.54 11.84 -2.80
CA TYR A 296 -3.76 12.59 -2.60
C TYR A 296 -3.75 13.33 -1.26
N ARG A 297 -4.45 14.44 -1.21
CA ARG A 297 -4.85 15.13 0.02
C ARG A 297 -6.35 15.00 0.19
N VAL A 298 -6.78 14.51 1.34
CA VAL A 298 -8.18 14.20 1.66
C VAL A 298 -8.66 15.03 2.85
N SER A 299 -9.91 15.47 2.78
CA SER A 299 -10.59 16.19 3.85
C SER A 299 -11.17 15.21 4.89
N PRO A 300 -10.68 15.19 6.15
CA PRO A 300 -11.24 14.28 7.17
C PRO A 300 -12.68 14.62 7.60
N ARG A 301 -13.24 15.75 7.12
CA ARG A 301 -14.62 16.16 7.39
C ARG A 301 -15.61 15.84 6.28
N SER A 302 -15.13 15.71 5.06
CA SER A 302 -16.00 15.71 3.88
C SER A 302 -15.60 14.71 2.80
N GLY A 303 -14.51 13.96 3.00
CA GLY A 303 -14.01 13.03 1.99
C GLY A 303 -13.43 13.66 0.74
N HIS A 304 -13.44 15.00 0.61
CA HIS A 304 -13.00 15.66 -0.61
C HIS A 304 -11.52 15.33 -0.87
N THR A 305 -11.27 14.67 -2.00
CA THR A 305 -9.98 14.18 -2.45
C THR A 305 -9.39 15.09 -3.54
N ARG A 306 -8.09 15.37 -3.46
CA ARG A 306 -7.36 16.15 -4.48
C ARG A 306 -5.95 15.59 -4.66
N ALA A 307 -5.56 15.26 -5.88
CA ALA A 307 -4.19 14.90 -6.21
C ALA A 307 -3.25 16.11 -5.96
N ILE A 308 -2.13 15.86 -5.30
CA ILE A 308 -1.09 16.87 -5.05
C ILE A 308 0.22 16.53 -5.77
N ALA A 309 0.48 15.26 -6.02
CA ALA A 309 1.45 14.76 -6.98
C ALA A 309 0.79 13.63 -7.77
N ASP A 310 0.84 13.71 -9.10
CA ASP A 310 0.20 12.77 -10.03
C ASP A 310 1.30 12.24 -10.95
N ARG A 311 1.56 10.93 -10.88
CA ARG A 311 2.62 10.22 -11.59
C ARG A 311 4.04 10.68 -11.23
N GLY A 312 5.01 10.02 -11.84
CA GLY A 312 6.43 10.28 -11.64
C GLY A 312 6.99 9.67 -10.35
N MET A 313 6.20 8.81 -9.70
CA MET A 313 6.62 7.94 -8.60
C MET A 313 6.19 6.52 -8.93
N GLN A 314 6.99 5.52 -8.57
CA GLN A 314 6.75 4.12 -8.91
C GLN A 314 6.43 3.28 -7.67
N GLY A 315 5.24 2.69 -7.69
CA GLY A 315 4.79 1.76 -6.67
C GLY A 315 4.86 2.29 -5.25
N THR A 316 4.17 3.41 -4.98
CA THR A 316 4.19 4.02 -3.64
C THR A 316 3.37 3.22 -2.63
N THR A 317 3.98 2.88 -1.49
CA THR A 317 3.35 2.03 -0.46
C THR A 317 3.33 2.63 0.94
N GLY A 318 4.05 3.73 1.17
CA GLY A 318 4.11 4.44 2.44
C GLY A 318 4.44 5.91 2.24
N LEU A 319 4.05 6.75 3.19
CA LEU A 319 4.32 8.19 3.18
C LEU A 319 4.36 8.76 4.60
N ALA A 320 5.14 9.82 4.79
CA ALA A 320 5.12 10.62 6.02
C ALA A 320 4.95 12.10 5.71
N VAL A 321 4.24 12.84 6.55
CA VAL A 321 4.06 14.29 6.39
C VAL A 321 4.93 15.05 7.38
N ALA A 322 5.95 15.72 6.86
CA ALA A 322 6.88 16.49 7.68
C ALA A 322 6.24 17.76 8.26
N PRO A 323 6.74 18.25 9.42
CA PRO A 323 6.28 19.50 10.03
C PRO A 323 6.24 20.74 9.14
N ASN A 324 7.10 20.81 8.13
CA ASN A 324 7.21 21.90 7.18
C ASN A 324 6.33 21.69 5.93
N GLY A 325 5.58 20.59 5.87
CA GLY A 325 4.67 20.21 4.79
C GLY A 325 5.35 19.45 3.65
N ASP A 326 6.64 19.09 3.76
CA ASP A 326 7.22 18.11 2.84
C ASP A 326 6.52 16.77 3.07
N ILE A 327 6.30 16.02 1.99
CA ILE A 327 5.78 14.66 2.04
C ILE A 327 6.92 13.74 1.66
N LEU A 328 7.26 12.80 2.54
CA LEU A 328 8.16 11.72 2.25
C LEU A 328 7.35 10.55 1.69
N VAL A 329 7.88 9.83 0.72
CA VAL A 329 7.17 8.73 0.05
C VAL A 329 8.13 7.56 -0.10
N ALA A 330 7.70 6.37 0.28
CA ALA A 330 8.38 5.12 -0.03
C ALA A 330 7.92 4.63 -1.41
N GLU A 331 8.85 4.66 -2.37
CA GLU A 331 8.65 4.14 -3.72
C GLU A 331 9.20 2.72 -3.78
N MET A 332 8.38 1.75 -3.35
CA MET A 332 8.79 0.34 -3.22
C MET A 332 9.39 -0.22 -4.50
N PHE A 333 8.80 0.11 -5.64
CA PHE A 333 9.25 -0.35 -6.94
C PHE A 333 10.14 0.66 -7.67
N GLY A 334 10.30 1.86 -7.11
CA GLY A 334 11.30 2.85 -7.53
C GLY A 334 12.65 2.70 -6.82
N ASP A 335 12.75 1.83 -5.80
CA ASP A 335 13.93 1.63 -4.95
C ASP A 335 14.45 2.93 -4.31
N GLU A 336 13.52 3.79 -3.86
CA GLU A 336 13.88 5.05 -3.22
C GLU A 336 12.87 5.55 -2.19
N ILE A 337 13.39 6.31 -1.22
CA ILE A 337 12.58 7.26 -0.45
C ILE A 337 12.68 8.61 -1.15
N SER A 338 11.53 9.16 -1.50
CA SER A 338 11.39 10.42 -2.22
C SER A 338 10.76 11.51 -1.35
N THR A 339 10.92 12.77 -1.76
CA THR A 339 10.27 13.92 -1.14
C THR A 339 9.51 14.78 -2.13
N ILE A 340 8.30 15.21 -1.75
CA ILE A 340 7.49 16.20 -2.45
C ILE A 340 7.41 17.45 -1.57
N SER A 341 8.08 18.53 -2.01
CA SER A 341 8.03 19.79 -1.28
C SER A 341 6.67 20.51 -1.42
N PRO A 342 6.26 21.33 -0.43
CA PRO A 342 5.04 22.11 -0.51
C PRO A 342 4.90 22.89 -1.82
N GLY A 343 3.74 22.74 -2.47
CA GLY A 343 3.42 23.41 -3.73
C GLY A 343 4.13 22.82 -4.96
N ARG A 344 4.89 21.74 -4.81
CA ARG A 344 5.42 20.95 -5.93
C ARG A 344 4.56 19.71 -6.13
N SER A 345 4.56 19.21 -7.36
CA SER A 345 3.82 18.01 -7.77
C SER A 345 4.73 16.90 -8.27
N ARG A 346 6.05 17.06 -8.10
CA ARG A 346 7.06 16.07 -8.51
C ARG A 346 7.89 15.68 -7.30
N ALA A 347 8.02 14.38 -7.10
CA ALA A 347 8.95 13.79 -6.17
C ALA A 347 10.41 14.05 -6.56
N ARG A 348 11.28 13.95 -5.57
CA ARG A 348 12.73 13.95 -5.73
C ARG A 348 13.31 12.94 -4.74
N THR A 349 14.18 12.07 -5.21
CA THR A 349 14.95 11.16 -4.38
C THR A 349 15.57 11.88 -3.18
N LEU A 350 15.24 11.41 -1.98
CA LEU A 350 15.93 11.77 -0.74
C LEU A 350 17.13 10.84 -0.54
N PHE A 351 16.90 9.53 -0.65
CA PHE A 351 17.94 8.50 -0.69
C PHE A 351 17.42 7.22 -1.37
N GLU A 352 18.33 6.48 -2.00
CA GLU A 352 18.05 5.16 -2.57
C GLU A 352 17.96 4.10 -1.45
N ALA A 353 17.04 3.15 -1.60
CA ALA A 353 16.85 2.04 -0.69
C ALA A 353 16.28 0.86 -1.47
N ALA A 354 16.73 -0.37 -1.19
CA ALA A 354 16.14 -1.54 -1.84
C ALA A 354 14.72 -1.77 -1.32
N SER A 355 13.74 -1.81 -2.22
CA SER A 355 12.32 -2.08 -1.98
C SER A 355 11.78 -1.50 -0.67
N PRO A 356 11.77 -0.17 -0.50
CA PRO A 356 11.27 0.44 0.72
C PRO A 356 9.75 0.33 0.79
N ALA A 357 9.18 -0.20 1.87
CA ALA A 357 7.72 -0.35 1.96
C ALA A 357 7.04 0.81 2.69
N ASP A 358 7.68 1.34 3.72
CA ASP A 358 7.06 2.36 4.57
C ASP A 358 8.08 3.40 5.03
N VAL A 359 7.60 4.59 5.38
CA VAL A 359 8.42 5.71 5.81
C VAL A 359 7.71 6.52 6.89
N GLU A 360 8.42 6.80 7.96
CA GLU A 360 7.94 7.60 9.10
C GLU A 360 8.91 8.71 9.45
N LEU A 361 8.41 9.76 10.08
CA LEU A 361 9.24 10.88 10.52
C LEU A 361 9.00 11.22 11.99
N GLU A 362 10.02 11.00 12.82
CA GLU A 362 10.00 11.46 14.21
C GLU A 362 11.22 12.33 14.52
N ARG A 363 10.96 13.52 15.06
CA ARG A 363 11.98 14.49 15.53
C ARG A 363 13.11 14.78 14.52
N GLY A 364 12.78 14.83 13.23
CA GLY A 364 13.75 15.11 12.17
C GLY A 364 14.61 13.91 11.77
N THR A 365 14.26 12.70 12.23
CA THR A 365 14.82 11.45 11.74
C THR A 365 13.75 10.73 10.93
N VAL A 366 14.08 10.42 9.69
CA VAL A 366 13.29 9.55 8.82
C VAL A 366 13.62 8.11 9.18
N TYR A 367 12.60 7.29 9.33
CA TYR A 367 12.71 5.84 9.48
C TYR A 367 12.05 5.18 8.28
N ALA A 368 12.63 4.14 7.72
CA ALA A 368 12.02 3.42 6.61
C ALA A 368 12.23 1.92 6.76
N THR A 369 11.23 1.12 6.38
CA THR A 369 11.44 -0.31 6.13
C THR A 369 12.04 -0.48 4.75
N THR A 370 12.93 -1.46 4.60
CA THR A 370 13.68 -1.74 3.36
C THR A 370 13.94 -3.24 3.24
N GLY A 371 14.29 -3.69 2.03
CA GLY A 371 14.62 -5.10 1.77
C GLY A 371 13.40 -6.01 1.90
N VAL A 372 12.23 -5.51 1.50
CA VAL A 372 10.95 -6.20 1.65
C VAL A 372 10.92 -7.51 0.86
N PHE A 373 11.58 -7.54 -0.31
CA PHE A 373 11.64 -8.70 -1.18
C PHE A 373 13.06 -9.26 -1.27
N GLY A 374 13.14 -10.58 -1.29
CA GLY A 374 14.32 -11.36 -1.63
C GLY A 374 14.27 -11.86 -3.07
N GLU A 375 15.14 -12.83 -3.39
CA GLU A 375 15.19 -13.42 -4.74
C GLU A 375 13.84 -14.03 -5.14
N GLY A 376 13.43 -13.78 -6.39
CA GLY A 376 12.20 -14.34 -6.96
C GLY A 376 10.91 -13.86 -6.30
N GLY A 377 10.93 -12.75 -5.55
CA GLY A 377 9.74 -12.20 -4.89
C GLY A 377 9.39 -12.86 -3.56
N ALA A 378 10.25 -13.73 -3.05
CA ALA A 378 10.10 -14.23 -1.68
C ALA A 378 10.19 -13.07 -0.67
N PRO A 379 9.63 -13.21 0.55
CA PRO A 379 9.88 -12.24 1.61
C PRO A 379 11.38 -12.07 1.86
N GLY A 380 11.84 -10.83 1.88
CA GLY A 380 13.24 -10.48 2.08
C GLY A 380 13.68 -10.51 3.55
N ASP A 381 15.00 -10.50 3.75
CA ASP A 381 15.65 -10.26 5.05
C ASP A 381 15.84 -8.75 5.23
N GLY A 382 14.74 -8.08 5.56
CA GLY A 382 14.60 -6.64 5.55
C GLY A 382 15.13 -5.96 6.82
N ALA A 383 15.18 -4.63 6.75
CA ALA A 383 15.71 -3.78 7.79
C ALA A 383 14.86 -2.53 8.01
N VAL A 384 14.95 -1.98 9.23
CA VAL A 384 14.60 -0.59 9.51
C VAL A 384 15.86 0.26 9.42
N VAL A 385 15.83 1.27 8.56
CA VAL A 385 16.92 2.23 8.40
C VAL A 385 16.50 3.60 8.92
N SER A 386 17.48 4.44 9.24
CA SER A 386 17.28 5.81 9.67
C SER A 386 18.08 6.81 8.85
N TYR A 387 17.52 7.98 8.62
CA TYR A 387 18.17 9.06 7.87
C TYR A 387 17.91 10.41 8.54
N GLN A 388 18.96 11.21 8.74
CA GLN A 388 18.83 12.53 9.36
C GLN A 388 18.23 13.53 8.37
N TYR A 389 16.96 13.86 8.58
CA TYR A 389 16.22 14.77 7.73
C TYR A 389 16.50 16.23 8.09
N ARG A 390 17.33 16.86 7.28
CA ARG A 390 17.54 18.31 7.33
C ARG A 390 16.60 18.94 6.34
N SER A 391 15.53 19.58 6.83
CA SER A 391 14.69 20.39 5.95
C SER A 391 15.57 21.47 5.30
N GLY A 392 15.57 21.51 3.97
CA GLY A 392 16.33 22.50 3.22
C GLY A 392 15.72 23.89 3.36
N ARG A 393 16.00 24.58 4.47
CA ARG A 393 15.81 26.02 4.63
C ARG A 393 16.99 26.66 5.35
#